data_AF-A0A3S0BF94-F1
#
_entry.id   AF-A0A3S0BF94-F1
#
_cell.length_a   1.000
_cell.length_b   1.000
_cell.length_c   1.000
_cell.angle_alpha   90.00
_cell.angle_beta   90.00
_cell.angle_gamma   90.00
#
_symmetry.space_group_name_H-M   'P 1'
#
loop_
_entity.id
_entity.type
_entity.pdbx_description
1 polymer ?
#
loop_
_entity_poly.entity_id
_entity_poly.type
_entity_poly.pdbx_seq_one_letter_code
_entity_poly.pdbx_strand_id
1 'polypeptide(L)'
;MENLPIESTLVSQIQSSVPQLCETANTCAVWDHDSYNQAADLAKFISEALKTVESERKRITQPQNEALKATNAMFKKLADPLDSALSVIKGKILKYKMDEDRRAREELERQKEEQRAKIAAAALAGQPAIIEAVENLAAIAPVPTTAARGGFGSVSTMKRWTFEVVDISKVPGELMVLDSVKVNAWIKSGIKEIPGLKIFQVETAVVR
;
A
#
# COMPACT_ATOMS: atom_id res chain seq x y z
N MET A 1 -26.03 -17.73 -18.45
CA MET A 1 -26.26 -16.42 -17.82
C MET A 1 -27.52 -16.53 -17.00
N GLU A 2 -27.45 -17.20 -15.85
CA GLU A 2 -28.68 -17.60 -15.15
C GLU A 2 -28.44 -17.64 -13.66
N ASN A 3 -29.43 -17.15 -12.90
CA ASN A 3 -29.44 -16.77 -11.49
C ASN A 3 -29.01 -15.33 -11.15
N LEU A 4 -29.77 -14.35 -11.69
CA LEU A 4 -30.10 -13.18 -10.86
C LEU A 4 -31.09 -13.67 -9.78
N PRO A 5 -30.82 -13.41 -8.49
CA PRO A 5 -31.59 -13.99 -7.40
C PRO A 5 -33.00 -13.40 -7.39
N ILE A 6 -34.00 -14.30 -7.39
CA ILE A 6 -35.39 -14.14 -6.96
C ILE A 6 -35.68 -12.69 -6.55
N GLU A 7 -36.31 -11.93 -7.45
CA GLU A 7 -36.78 -10.58 -7.15
C GLU A 7 -37.61 -10.63 -5.87
N SER A 8 -37.04 -10.08 -4.80
CA SER A 8 -37.77 -9.95 -3.55
C SER A 8 -38.98 -9.06 -3.83
N THR A 9 -40.17 -9.59 -3.61
CA THR A 9 -41.44 -8.88 -3.87
C THR A 9 -41.47 -7.54 -3.14
N LEU A 10 -40.83 -7.47 -1.96
CA LEU A 10 -40.65 -6.25 -1.16
C LEU A 10 -39.72 -5.23 -1.83
N VAL A 11 -38.62 -5.67 -2.46
CA VAL A 11 -37.69 -4.77 -3.16
C VAL A 11 -38.33 -4.19 -4.41
N SER A 12 -39.10 -4.99 -5.15
CA SER A 12 -39.85 -4.52 -6.32
C SER A 12 -40.93 -3.50 -5.95
N GLN A 13 -41.63 -3.72 -4.83
CA GLN A 13 -42.58 -2.75 -4.25
C GLN A 13 -41.91 -1.44 -3.83
N ILE A 14 -40.77 -1.52 -3.14
CA ILE A 14 -40.00 -0.33 -2.74
C ILE A 14 -39.51 0.40 -3.99
N GLN A 15 -38.95 -0.29 -4.97
CA GLN A 15 -38.46 0.28 -6.23
C GLN A 15 -39.56 1.09 -6.95
N SER A 16 -40.78 0.56 -7.00
CA SER A 16 -41.93 1.25 -7.60
C SER A 16 -42.32 2.52 -6.83
N SER A 17 -42.03 2.57 -5.52
CA SER A 17 -42.35 3.68 -4.63
C SER A 17 -41.26 4.76 -4.57
N VAL A 18 -40.00 4.44 -4.93
CA VAL A 18 -38.85 5.36 -4.82
C VAL A 18 -39.08 6.71 -5.51
N PRO A 19 -39.52 6.79 -6.78
CA PRO A 19 -39.66 8.07 -7.46
C PRO A 19 -40.63 9.01 -6.72
N GLN A 20 -41.77 8.48 -6.30
CA GLN A 20 -42.79 9.24 -5.58
C GLN A 20 -42.29 9.69 -4.20
N LEU A 21 -41.58 8.84 -3.46
CA LEU A 21 -41.01 9.21 -2.16
C LEU A 21 -39.96 10.32 -2.30
N CYS A 22 -39.11 10.25 -3.33
CA CYS A 22 -38.12 11.28 -3.61
C CYS A 22 -38.77 12.61 -4.01
N GLU A 23 -39.78 12.57 -4.87
CA GLU A 23 -40.52 13.76 -5.27
C GLU A 23 -41.25 14.41 -4.09
N THR A 24 -41.91 13.58 -3.26
CA THR A 24 -42.61 14.05 -2.05
C THR A 24 -41.62 14.66 -1.07
N ALA A 25 -40.45 14.04 -0.87
CA ALA A 25 -39.42 14.59 0.01
C ALA A 25 -38.84 15.92 -0.51
N ASN A 26 -38.65 16.06 -1.83
CA ASN A 26 -38.12 17.29 -2.44
C ASN A 26 -39.12 18.44 -2.45
N THR A 27 -40.41 18.13 -2.49
CA THR A 27 -41.50 19.13 -2.50
C THR A 27 -42.07 19.39 -1.11
N CYS A 28 -41.64 18.63 -0.09
CA CYS A 28 -42.07 18.79 1.29
C CYS A 28 -41.62 20.16 1.85
N ALA A 29 -42.58 20.99 2.23
CA ALA A 29 -42.35 22.26 2.91
C ALA A 29 -42.86 22.17 4.35
N VAL A 30 -42.02 22.55 5.31
CA VAL A 30 -42.32 22.52 6.75
C VAL A 30 -42.39 23.95 7.26
N TRP A 31 -43.57 24.38 7.70
CA TRP A 31 -43.84 25.76 8.10
C TRP A 31 -44.79 25.88 9.30
N ASP A 32 -45.42 24.79 9.72
CA ASP A 32 -46.27 24.69 10.90
C ASP A 32 -46.09 23.34 11.60
N HIS A 33 -46.83 23.10 12.67
CA HIS A 33 -46.71 21.87 13.44
C HIS A 33 -47.25 20.64 12.69
N ASP A 34 -48.30 20.81 11.87
CA ASP A 34 -48.90 19.70 11.12
C ASP A 34 -48.00 19.25 9.96
N SER A 35 -47.42 20.19 9.21
CA SER A 35 -46.40 19.91 8.17
C SER A 35 -45.13 19.33 8.76
N TYR A 36 -44.74 19.72 9.98
CA TYR A 36 -43.65 19.08 10.71
C TYR A 36 -43.94 17.60 10.99
N ASN A 37 -45.14 17.28 11.51
CA ASN A 37 -45.52 15.89 11.79
C ASN A 37 -45.58 15.04 10.51
N GLN A 38 -46.11 15.58 9.41
CA GLN A 38 -46.14 14.91 8.10
C GLN A 38 -44.72 14.66 7.55
N ALA A 39 -43.82 15.64 7.69
CA ALA A 39 -42.41 15.47 7.29
C ALA A 39 -41.70 14.41 8.13
N ALA A 40 -41.98 14.36 9.44
CA ALA A 40 -41.44 13.34 10.33
C ALA A 40 -41.91 11.93 9.95
N ASP A 41 -43.20 11.76 9.62
CA ASP A 41 -43.76 10.49 9.15
C ASP A 41 -43.14 10.04 7.82
N LEU A 42 -43.03 10.96 6.85
CA LEU A 42 -42.37 10.69 5.58
C LEU A 42 -40.90 10.28 5.78
N ALA A 43 -40.17 11.01 6.62
CA ALA A 43 -38.79 10.70 6.96
C ALA A 43 -38.66 9.30 7.60
N LYS A 44 -39.60 8.92 8.48
CA LYS A 44 -39.63 7.59 9.09
C LYS A 44 -39.90 6.51 8.06
N PHE A 45 -40.86 6.70 7.17
CA PHE A 45 -41.18 5.76 6.10
C PHE A 45 -39.98 5.51 5.18
N ILE A 46 -39.30 6.58 4.74
CA ILE A 46 -38.09 6.49 3.92
C ILE A 46 -36.98 5.73 4.68
N SER A 47 -36.80 5.98 5.97
CA SER A 47 -35.81 5.27 6.79
C SER A 47 -36.09 3.75 6.86
N GLU A 48 -37.34 3.33 7.03
CA GLU A 48 -37.70 1.90 7.05
C GLU A 48 -37.55 1.25 5.66
N ALA A 49 -37.87 1.96 4.58
CA ALA A 49 -37.59 1.51 3.21
C ALA A 49 -36.07 1.28 3.00
N LEU A 50 -35.22 2.21 3.46
CA LEU A 50 -33.76 2.05 3.39
C LEU A 50 -33.26 0.85 4.18
N LYS A 51 -33.78 0.61 5.40
CA LYS A 51 -33.44 -0.57 6.20
C LYS A 51 -33.80 -1.87 5.48
N THR A 52 -34.96 -1.90 4.82
CA THR A 52 -35.44 -3.07 4.08
C THR A 52 -34.53 -3.37 2.88
N VAL A 53 -34.17 -2.35 2.10
CA VAL A 53 -33.22 -2.47 0.98
C VAL A 53 -31.86 -3.00 1.46
N GLU A 54 -31.34 -2.46 2.57
CA GLU A 54 -30.06 -2.89 3.12
C GLU A 54 -30.11 -4.32 3.68
N SER A 55 -31.23 -4.72 4.29
CA SER A 55 -31.46 -6.08 4.76
C SER A 55 -31.45 -7.08 3.60
N GLU A 56 -32.16 -6.79 2.51
CA GLU A 56 -32.18 -7.65 1.32
C GLU A 56 -30.81 -7.71 0.63
N ARG A 57 -30.10 -6.58 0.56
CA ARG A 57 -28.71 -6.56 0.08
C ARG A 57 -27.83 -7.49 0.91
N LYS A 58 -27.93 -7.43 2.25
CA LYS A 58 -27.17 -8.32 3.14
C LYS A 58 -27.58 -9.78 2.99
N ARG A 59 -28.87 -10.08 2.87
CA ARG A 59 -29.36 -11.45 2.65
C ARG A 59 -28.70 -12.11 1.42
N ILE A 60 -28.50 -11.34 0.35
CA ILE A 60 -27.85 -11.81 -0.88
C ILE A 60 -26.33 -11.84 -0.75
N THR A 61 -25.72 -10.75 -0.25
CA THR A 61 -24.26 -10.57 -0.29
C THR A 61 -23.54 -11.28 0.86
N GLN A 62 -24.17 -11.48 2.01
CA GLN A 62 -23.55 -12.13 3.16
C GLN A 62 -23.07 -13.56 2.86
N PRO A 63 -23.90 -14.50 2.33
CA PRO A 63 -23.41 -15.84 2.02
C PRO A 63 -22.31 -15.84 0.95
N GLN A 64 -22.34 -14.90 0.00
CA GLN A 64 -21.29 -14.74 -1.01
C GLN A 64 -19.98 -14.25 -0.38
N ASN A 65 -20.05 -13.28 0.53
CA ASN A 65 -18.90 -12.77 1.26
C ASN A 65 -18.29 -13.84 2.17
N GLU A 66 -19.13 -14.65 2.81
CA GLU A 66 -18.70 -15.78 3.64
C GLU A 66 -18.02 -16.86 2.79
N ALA A 67 -18.58 -17.20 1.63
CA ALA A 67 -17.96 -18.11 0.68
C ALA A 67 -16.60 -17.57 0.17
N LEU A 68 -16.54 -16.29 -0.22
CA LEU A 68 -15.31 -15.63 -0.65
C LEU A 68 -14.24 -15.66 0.45
N LYS A 69 -14.64 -15.38 1.70
CA LYS A 69 -13.74 -15.44 2.87
C LYS A 69 -13.21 -16.85 3.10
N ALA A 70 -14.08 -17.87 3.01
CA ALA A 70 -13.69 -19.26 3.18
C ALA A 70 -12.71 -19.72 2.10
N THR A 71 -12.97 -19.38 0.83
CA THR A 71 -12.08 -19.68 -0.30
C THR A 71 -10.73 -19.00 -0.13
N ASN A 72 -10.71 -17.69 0.19
CA ASN A 72 -9.46 -16.97 0.44
C ASN A 72 -8.67 -17.58 1.60
N ALA A 73 -9.34 -17.99 2.68
CA ALA A 73 -8.70 -18.64 3.81
C ALA A 73 -8.08 -20.00 3.43
N MET A 74 -8.73 -20.79 2.59
CA MET A 74 -8.20 -22.06 2.09
C MET A 74 -6.91 -21.84 1.28
N PHE A 75 -6.93 -20.92 0.33
CA PHE A 75 -5.75 -20.62 -0.49
C PHE A 75 -4.63 -19.97 0.33
N LYS A 76 -4.96 -19.14 1.32
CA LYS A 76 -3.97 -18.53 2.23
C LYS A 76 -3.18 -19.59 3.00
N LYS A 77 -3.82 -20.68 3.45
CA LYS A 77 -3.14 -21.80 4.11
C LYS A 77 -2.10 -22.50 3.22
N LEU A 78 -2.26 -22.44 1.90
CA LEU A 78 -1.32 -23.00 0.93
C LEU A 78 -0.26 -21.97 0.50
N ALA A 79 -0.69 -20.73 0.27
CA ALA A 79 0.16 -19.64 -0.21
C ALA A 79 1.15 -19.17 0.86
N ASP A 80 0.73 -19.00 2.11
CA ASP A 80 1.58 -18.45 3.18
C ASP A 80 2.84 -19.32 3.44
N PRO A 81 2.75 -20.68 3.55
CA PRO A 81 3.94 -21.52 3.68
C PRO A 81 4.85 -21.51 2.45
N LEU A 82 4.27 -21.43 1.25
CA LEU A 82 5.05 -21.37 0.00
C LEU A 82 5.79 -20.04 -0.12
N ASP A 83 5.15 -18.92 0.24
CA ASP A 83 5.78 -17.60 0.26
C ASP A 83 6.89 -17.51 1.32
N SER A 84 6.67 -18.13 2.49
CA SER A 84 7.70 -18.28 3.52
C SER A 84 8.90 -19.11 3.00
N ALA A 85 8.64 -20.26 2.38
CA ALA A 85 9.68 -21.11 1.79
C ALA A 85 10.46 -20.37 0.68
N LEU A 86 9.75 -19.63 -0.18
CA LEU A 86 10.35 -18.80 -1.22
C LEU A 86 11.24 -17.71 -0.61
N SER A 87 10.79 -17.06 0.47
CA SER A 87 11.56 -16.05 1.20
C SER A 87 12.83 -16.64 1.82
N VAL A 88 12.75 -17.85 2.39
CA VAL A 88 13.93 -18.57 2.90
C VAL A 88 14.93 -18.85 1.78
N ILE A 89 14.47 -19.33 0.62
CA ILE A 89 15.35 -19.61 -0.53
C ILE A 89 15.97 -18.32 -1.06
N LYS A 90 15.20 -17.23 -1.23
CA LYS A 90 15.71 -15.91 -1.61
C LYS A 90 16.79 -15.43 -0.66
N GLY A 91 16.60 -15.59 0.65
CA GLY A 91 17.60 -15.26 1.67
C GLY A 91 18.89 -16.07 1.53
N LYS A 92 18.80 -17.38 1.26
CA LYS A 92 19.98 -18.25 1.00
C LYS A 92 20.73 -17.82 -0.27
N ILE A 93 20.01 -17.53 -1.35
CA ILE A 93 20.61 -17.04 -2.61
C ILE A 93 21.33 -15.72 -2.38
N LEU A 94 20.70 -14.79 -1.66
CA LEU A 94 21.30 -13.50 -1.32
C LEU A 94 22.56 -13.68 -0.47
N LYS A 95 22.51 -14.52 0.56
CA LYS A 95 23.68 -14.83 1.41
C LYS A 95 24.85 -15.37 0.58
N TYR A 96 24.58 -16.34 -0.29
CA TYR A 96 25.60 -16.88 -1.19
C TYR A 96 26.20 -15.79 -2.08
N LYS A 97 25.37 -14.94 -2.69
CA LYS A 97 25.84 -13.81 -3.51
C LYS A 97 26.69 -12.81 -2.71
N MET A 98 26.29 -12.50 -1.49
CA MET A 98 27.09 -11.63 -0.60
C MET A 98 28.43 -12.26 -0.23
N ASP A 99 28.46 -13.58 0.02
CA ASP A 99 29.68 -14.31 0.33
C ASP A 99 30.63 -14.41 -0.87
N GLU A 100 30.10 -14.58 -2.09
CA GLU A 100 30.88 -14.54 -3.33
C GLU A 100 31.42 -13.13 -3.60
N ASP A 101 30.57 -12.10 -3.48
CA ASP A 101 31.00 -10.70 -3.64
C ASP A 101 32.07 -10.31 -2.62
N ARG A 102 31.97 -10.80 -1.37
CA ARG A 102 33.00 -10.59 -0.34
C ARG A 102 34.32 -11.24 -0.72
N ARG A 103 34.30 -12.52 -1.12
CA ARG A 103 35.51 -13.24 -1.55
C ARG A 103 36.17 -12.58 -2.77
N ALA A 104 35.37 -12.14 -3.74
CA ALA A 104 35.86 -11.43 -4.91
C ALA A 104 36.51 -10.08 -4.54
N ARG A 105 35.97 -9.35 -3.56
CA ARG A 105 36.55 -8.09 -3.08
C ARG A 105 37.86 -8.32 -2.31
N GLU A 106 37.91 -9.31 -1.43
CA GLU A 106 39.13 -9.64 -0.67
C GLU A 106 40.27 -10.03 -1.62
N GLU A 107 39.99 -10.83 -2.63
CA GLU A 107 40.97 -11.20 -3.65
C GLU A 107 41.42 -10.00 -4.47
N LEU A 108 40.47 -9.12 -4.83
CA LEU A 108 40.79 -7.89 -5.55
C LEU A 108 41.69 -6.95 -4.73
N GLU A 109 41.42 -6.79 -3.43
CA GLU A 109 42.26 -5.95 -2.57
C GLU A 109 43.65 -6.56 -2.36
N ARG A 110 43.77 -7.89 -2.21
CA ARG A 110 45.09 -8.56 -2.18
C ARG A 110 45.91 -8.30 -3.45
N GLN A 111 45.28 -8.44 -4.62
CA GLN A 111 45.95 -8.17 -5.89
C GLN A 111 46.39 -6.71 -6.02
N LYS A 112 45.55 -5.76 -5.57
CA LYS A 112 45.91 -4.34 -5.52
C LYS A 112 47.07 -4.08 -4.56
N GLU A 113 47.10 -4.69 -3.39
CA GLU A 113 48.17 -4.53 -2.41
C GLU A 113 49.50 -5.11 -2.92
N GLU A 114 49.48 -6.31 -3.52
CA GLU A 114 50.67 -6.89 -4.15
C GLU A 114 51.20 -6.05 -5.30
N GLN A 115 50.31 -5.51 -6.15
CA GLN A 115 50.69 -4.60 -7.21
C GLN A 115 51.27 -3.29 -6.66
N ARG A 116 50.67 -2.70 -5.62
CA ARG A 116 51.19 -1.51 -4.94
C ARG A 116 52.57 -1.77 -4.34
N ALA A 117 52.79 -2.91 -3.70
CA ALA A 117 54.08 -3.29 -3.13
C ALA A 117 55.16 -3.48 -4.21
N LYS A 118 54.82 -4.14 -5.34
CA LYS A 118 55.72 -4.29 -6.49
C LYS A 118 56.09 -2.94 -7.11
N ILE A 119 55.13 -2.03 -7.23
CA ILE A 119 55.37 -0.67 -7.76
C ILE A 119 56.22 0.14 -6.78
N ALA A 120 55.96 0.08 -5.48
CA ALA A 120 56.76 0.77 -4.47
C ALA A 120 58.21 0.27 -4.45
N ALA A 121 58.42 -1.05 -4.57
CA ALA A 121 59.75 -1.65 -4.67
C ALA A 121 60.49 -1.25 -5.97
N ALA A 122 59.78 -1.22 -7.10
CA ALA A 122 60.34 -0.78 -8.39
C ALA A 122 60.69 0.73 -8.40
N ALA A 123 59.86 1.56 -7.77
CA ALA A 123 60.11 3.00 -7.60
C ALA A 123 61.34 3.26 -6.73
N LEU A 124 61.54 2.48 -5.66
CA LEU A 124 62.73 2.57 -4.81
C LEU A 124 64.01 2.09 -5.55
N ALA A 125 63.87 1.18 -6.51
CA ALA A 125 64.97 0.67 -7.35
C ALA A 125 65.31 1.56 -8.57
N GLY A 126 64.62 2.69 -8.78
CA GLY A 126 64.95 3.69 -9.80
C GLY A 126 64.74 3.24 -11.26
N GLN A 127 63.91 2.24 -11.53
CA GLN A 127 63.63 1.77 -12.89
C GLN A 127 62.54 2.61 -13.57
N PRO A 128 62.65 2.98 -14.87
CA PRO A 128 61.71 3.84 -15.58
C PRO A 128 60.38 3.17 -16.03
N ALA A 129 60.12 1.91 -15.65
CA ALA A 129 58.89 1.17 -15.99
C ALA A 129 57.62 1.68 -15.26
N ILE A 130 57.67 2.89 -14.70
CA ILE A 130 56.73 3.48 -13.75
C ILE A 130 55.43 3.92 -14.43
N ILE A 131 55.42 4.15 -15.74
CA ILE A 131 54.28 4.80 -16.42
C ILE A 131 53.25 3.78 -16.95
N GLU A 132 53.68 2.70 -17.61
CA GLU A 132 52.75 1.66 -18.12
C GLU A 132 52.10 0.82 -17.01
N ALA A 133 52.79 0.62 -15.89
CA ALA A 133 52.28 -0.17 -14.76
C ALA A 133 51.22 0.60 -13.94
N VAL A 134 51.29 1.93 -13.90
CA VAL A 134 50.30 2.78 -13.21
C VAL A 134 49.01 2.89 -14.02
N GLU A 135 49.09 2.85 -15.35
CA GLU A 135 47.91 2.92 -16.23
C GLU A 135 47.06 1.63 -16.17
N ASN A 136 47.71 0.46 -16.03
CA ASN A 136 47.03 -0.83 -15.87
C ASN A 136 46.31 -1.03 -14.51
N LEU A 137 46.63 -0.22 -13.48
CA LEU A 137 45.90 -0.24 -12.20
C LEU A 137 44.48 0.34 -12.31
N ALA A 138 44.23 1.19 -13.30
CA ALA A 138 42.93 1.84 -13.48
C ALA A 138 41.87 0.94 -14.13
N ALA A 139 42.28 -0.16 -14.76
CA ALA A 139 41.43 -1.01 -15.59
C ALA A 139 40.90 -2.28 -14.90
N ILE A 140 40.67 -2.24 -13.58
CA ILE A 140 40.02 -3.36 -12.90
C ILE A 140 38.53 -3.30 -13.21
N ALA A 141 38.12 -4.10 -14.20
CA ALA A 141 36.74 -4.25 -14.61
C ALA A 141 35.84 -4.61 -13.42
N PRO A 142 34.64 -4.01 -13.31
CA PRO A 142 33.69 -4.38 -12.27
C PRO A 142 33.29 -5.85 -12.41
N VAL A 143 33.29 -6.55 -11.27
CA VAL A 143 32.89 -7.97 -11.19
C VAL A 143 31.51 -8.13 -11.83
N PRO A 144 31.34 -8.93 -12.90
CA PRO A 144 30.07 -9.05 -13.59
C PRO A 144 29.04 -9.65 -12.62
N THR A 145 27.91 -8.96 -12.44
CA THR A 145 26.77 -9.51 -11.68
C THR A 145 26.18 -10.67 -12.48
N THR A 146 26.68 -11.88 -12.22
CA THR A 146 26.23 -13.08 -12.93
C THR A 146 24.81 -13.42 -12.47
N ALA A 147 23.83 -13.22 -13.35
CA ALA A 147 22.51 -13.78 -13.16
C ALA A 147 22.63 -15.32 -13.19
N ALA A 148 22.17 -15.98 -12.13
CA ALA A 148 22.12 -17.45 -12.12
C ALA A 148 20.94 -17.88 -13.00
N ARG A 149 21.19 -18.76 -13.99
CA ARG A 149 20.16 -19.33 -14.87
C ARG A 149 20.00 -20.80 -14.51
N GLY A 150 18.85 -21.15 -13.93
CA GLY A 150 18.45 -22.53 -13.69
C GLY A 150 17.56 -23.07 -14.81
N GLY A 151 17.28 -24.37 -14.80
CA GLY A 151 16.48 -25.03 -15.84
C GLY A 151 15.02 -24.54 -15.97
N PHE A 152 14.49 -23.84 -14.96
CA PHE A 152 13.12 -23.33 -14.93
C PHE A 152 13.02 -21.80 -14.85
N GLY A 153 14.14 -21.07 -14.91
CA GLY A 153 14.13 -19.60 -14.83
C GLY A 153 15.46 -18.98 -14.39
N SER A 154 15.51 -17.65 -14.33
CA SER A 154 16.67 -16.89 -13.86
C SER A 154 16.37 -16.15 -12.56
N VAL A 155 17.32 -16.15 -11.64
CA VAL A 155 17.29 -15.33 -10.42
C VAL A 155 18.34 -14.24 -10.56
N SER A 156 17.90 -12.98 -10.50
CA SER A 156 18.76 -11.80 -10.51
C SER A 156 18.55 -10.98 -9.24
N THR A 157 19.64 -10.40 -8.72
CA THR A 157 19.65 -9.49 -7.58
C THR A 157 19.69 -8.05 -8.06
N MET A 158 18.77 -7.21 -7.60
CA MET A 158 18.71 -5.78 -7.94
C MET A 158 18.89 -4.93 -6.69
N LYS A 159 19.63 -3.82 -6.81
CA LYS A 159 19.74 -2.81 -5.76
C LYS A 159 18.58 -1.82 -5.91
N ARG A 160 17.85 -1.57 -4.82
CA ARG A 160 16.79 -0.54 -4.74
C ARG A 160 17.21 0.49 -3.70
N TRP A 161 17.09 1.76 -4.04
CA TRP A 161 17.24 2.84 -3.07
C TRP A 161 16.00 2.88 -2.16
N THR A 162 16.25 2.95 -0.86
CA THR A 162 15.22 3.12 0.18
C THR A 162 15.68 4.26 1.10
N PHE A 163 14.76 4.84 1.86
CA PHE A 163 15.05 5.94 2.77
C PHE A 163 14.48 5.63 4.16
N GLU A 164 15.11 6.21 5.18
CA GLU A 164 14.60 6.27 6.55
C GLU A 164 14.58 7.74 6.95
N VAL A 165 13.51 8.18 7.62
CA VAL A 165 13.37 9.57 8.05
C VAL A 165 14.18 9.77 9.32
N VAL A 166 15.33 10.43 9.20
CA VAL A 166 16.19 10.79 10.34
C VAL A 166 15.64 12.01 11.09
N ASP A 167 15.14 13.01 10.34
CA ASP A 167 14.56 14.24 10.89
C ASP A 167 13.45 14.74 9.97
N ILE A 168 12.22 14.75 10.51
CA ILE A 168 11.02 15.11 9.76
C ILE A 168 10.97 16.61 9.42
N SER A 169 11.64 17.46 10.19
CA SER A 169 11.60 18.93 10.01
C SER A 169 12.43 19.39 8.82
N LYS A 170 13.36 18.54 8.35
CA LYS A 170 14.21 18.78 7.18
C LYS A 170 13.63 18.19 5.90
N VAL A 171 12.53 17.42 6.00
CA VAL A 171 11.83 16.88 4.84
C VAL A 171 11.06 18.03 4.18
N PRO A 172 11.22 18.26 2.86
CA PRO A 172 10.42 19.25 2.15
C PRO A 172 8.92 19.02 2.38
N GLY A 173 8.19 20.10 2.71
CA GLY A 173 6.75 20.03 2.98
C GLY A 173 5.92 19.49 1.82
N GLU A 174 6.42 19.55 0.58
CA GLU A 174 5.82 18.94 -0.61
C GLU A 174 5.71 17.42 -0.53
N LEU A 175 6.59 16.77 0.25
CA LEU A 175 6.56 15.32 0.49
C LEU A 175 5.73 14.95 1.72
N MET A 176 5.20 15.94 2.44
CA MET A 176 4.42 15.76 3.67
C MET A 176 2.92 15.92 3.36
N VAL A 177 2.14 14.88 3.67
CA VAL A 177 0.68 14.93 3.57
C VAL A 177 0.08 15.02 4.97
N LEU A 178 -0.86 15.94 5.16
CA LEU A 178 -1.58 16.11 6.42
C LEU A 178 -2.46 14.89 6.71
N ASP A 179 -2.28 14.29 7.88
CA ASP A 179 -3.10 13.18 8.38
C ASP A 179 -4.47 13.70 8.84
N SER A 180 -5.46 13.62 7.96
CA SER A 180 -6.83 14.05 8.24
C SER A 180 -7.51 13.27 9.36
N VAL A 181 -7.08 12.03 9.64
CA VAL A 181 -7.63 11.21 10.72
C VAL A 181 -7.20 11.75 12.07
N LYS A 182 -5.92 12.09 12.23
CA LYS A 182 -5.40 12.71 13.45
C LYS A 182 -5.97 14.10 13.68
N VAL A 183 -6.08 14.90 12.62
CA VAL A 183 -6.72 16.22 12.69
C VAL A 183 -8.17 16.09 13.17
N ASN A 184 -8.95 15.18 12.59
CA ASN A 184 -10.33 14.93 13.03
C ASN A 184 -10.40 14.41 14.47
N ALA A 185 -9.43 13.62 14.93
CA ALA A 185 -9.36 13.17 16.31
C ALA A 185 -9.11 14.34 17.29
N TRP A 186 -8.23 15.29 16.94
CA TRP A 186 -8.00 16.51 17.72
C TRP A 186 -9.21 17.42 17.78
N ILE A 187 -9.91 17.58 16.64
CA ILE A 187 -11.18 18.32 16.58
C ILE A 187 -12.22 17.67 17.51
N LYS A 188 -12.32 16.33 17.51
CA LYS A 188 -13.20 15.56 18.40
C LYS A 188 -12.82 15.67 19.88
N SER A 189 -11.53 15.80 20.20
CA SER A 189 -11.07 16.00 21.60
C SER A 189 -11.24 17.44 22.09
N GLY A 190 -11.78 18.34 21.28
CA GLY A 190 -12.10 19.72 21.67
C GLY A 190 -11.08 20.77 21.25
N ILE A 191 -10.03 20.41 20.50
CA ILE A 191 -9.07 21.37 19.94
C ILE A 191 -9.72 22.01 18.71
N LYS A 192 -10.21 23.25 18.88
CA LYS A 192 -10.93 24.01 17.84
C LYS A 192 -10.05 25.02 17.10
N GLU A 193 -8.82 25.21 17.57
CA GLU A 193 -7.81 26.05 16.93
C GLU A 193 -6.55 25.23 16.68
N ILE A 194 -6.26 24.99 15.40
CA ILE A 194 -5.02 24.35 14.95
C ILE A 194 -4.35 25.34 13.97
N PRO A 195 -3.11 25.79 14.23
CA PRO A 195 -2.41 26.68 13.32
C PRO A 195 -2.38 26.11 11.88
N GLY A 196 -2.90 26.88 10.92
CA GLY A 196 -2.98 26.48 9.51
C GLY A 196 -4.27 25.76 9.09
N LEU A 197 -5.23 25.51 10.00
CA LEU A 197 -6.52 24.88 9.69
C LEU A 197 -7.69 25.76 10.15
N LYS A 198 -8.69 25.92 9.27
CA LYS A 198 -9.96 26.57 9.61
C LYS A 198 -11.01 25.50 9.90
N ILE A 199 -11.43 25.38 11.16
CA ILE A 199 -12.44 24.42 11.62
C ILE A 199 -13.82 25.11 11.62
N PHE A 200 -14.85 24.44 11.10
CA PHE A 200 -16.24 24.95 11.04
C PHE A 200 -17.26 23.85 11.39
N GLN A 201 -18.42 24.24 11.90
CA GLN A 201 -19.51 23.34 12.27
C GLN A 201 -20.65 23.42 11.24
N VAL A 202 -21.23 22.27 10.90
CA VAL A 202 -22.42 22.16 10.03
C VAL A 202 -23.46 21.35 10.80
N GLU A 203 -24.66 21.89 10.95
CA GLU A 203 -25.79 21.20 11.56
C GLU A 203 -26.50 20.32 10.53
N THR A 204 -26.76 19.07 10.89
CA THR A 204 -27.47 18.09 10.05
C THR A 204 -28.52 17.35 10.88
N ALA A 205 -29.76 17.29 10.39
CA ALA A 205 -30.84 16.53 11.03
C ALA A 205 -30.60 15.02 10.92
N VAL A 206 -30.94 14.27 11.99
CA VAL A 206 -30.78 12.81 12.05
C VAL A 206 -32.12 12.17 12.40
N VAL A 207 -32.59 11.26 11.55
CA VAL A 207 -33.79 10.44 11.77
C VAL A 207 -33.37 9.13 12.45
N ARG A 208 -34.04 8.75 13.55
CA ARG A 208 -33.78 7.50 14.28
C ARG A 208 -34.83 6.42 14.00
#